data_AF-A0A2G6NJ01-F1
#
_entry.id   AF-A0A2G6NJ01-F1
#
_cell.length_a   1.000
_cell.length_b   1.000
_cell.length_c   1.000
_cell.angle_alpha   90.00
_cell.angle_beta   90.00
_cell.angle_gamma   90.00
#
_symmetry.space_group_name_H-M   'P 1'
#
loop_
_entity.id
_entity.type
_entity.pdbx_description
1 polymer ?
#
loop_
_entity_poly.entity_id
_entity_poly.type
_entity_poly.pdbx_seq_one_letter_code
_entity_poly.pdbx_strand_id
1 'polypeptide(L)'
;MAITTDDIKIRASQIAEQAADPNVSVALFTTGSDSDRRADAVNRLESYVTLGPKFVGWLWGDQPQGSRQLLIFMPVSVDTPKVNDVLCLFNNKDTANEYYQYVRLTAVEAEEREFTLNDRAIRRKVLTVDIGDPLQVSFAGVEMHSNDAEETSIYTTTVSDAASYFGVMKPTAEISSGDTTIMVDDIYTQLVPTSQAETAVTDQVPGEATPVEQSGENMSYEFSGFSGTTLHLYSAFVPGTLVLVLAGVEYSDQGNGVLMQGSNQAGTIDYGVGTITFISSRSGNGYATFDPGVSMSLTGTTLPVPVPVTGQGYTYVGIMWPLPTPNTITVDYLVNGNWYRLRDDGAGFLVPDLAGTGTGKVNYETGQMQLTCAAIPDADSAVLLRWGVPTEIIKLAGGVDIEIDPVSVTLAEAPVKPGSVSISWPAGVSSTATATDNGSGVITGDASGWIVYGTGELYFTPASVPVADSDFTINYEQYPGEVETPSGTTFTLANAPRPGTLALDVTLNVNGRTHTYTMRDNGNGAMYAEGFTVVLSQCRASLEDSLEYVTSSKKGSSGNTFTQEDTEKTITFSAGPISGTVDYVTGDVVLDLTTAISSTYTLATEAKSATKGDTDPVDIDSIYVTIGG
;
A
#
# COMPACT_ATOMS: atom_id res chain seq x y z
N MET A 1 -15.54 65.89 2.01
CA MET A 1 -16.27 67.19 1.92
C MET A 1 -15.26 68.26 1.52
N ALA A 2 -15.38 68.84 0.32
CA ALA A 2 -14.46 69.89 -0.15
C ALA A 2 -15.03 71.26 0.21
N ILE A 3 -14.30 72.05 0.98
CA ILE A 3 -14.66 73.43 1.32
C ILE A 3 -14.50 74.28 0.06
N THR A 4 -15.62 74.78 -0.47
CA THR A 4 -15.65 75.82 -1.49
C THR A 4 -15.33 77.16 -0.86
N THR A 5 -14.24 77.80 -1.30
CA THR A 5 -14.12 79.25 -1.17
C THR A 5 -13.48 79.79 -2.43
N ASP A 6 -14.26 80.54 -3.20
CA ASP A 6 -13.77 81.36 -4.31
C ASP A 6 -12.71 82.34 -3.78
N ASP A 7 -11.61 82.46 -4.52
CA ASP A 7 -10.59 83.52 -4.43
C ASP A 7 -9.85 83.73 -3.09
N ILE A 8 -9.26 82.68 -2.52
CA ILE A 8 -8.19 82.85 -1.53
C ILE A 8 -6.96 82.01 -1.93
N LYS A 9 -5.83 82.69 -2.18
CA LYS A 9 -4.50 82.05 -2.23
C LYS A 9 -4.15 81.55 -0.83
N ILE A 10 -4.39 80.28 -0.55
CA ILE A 10 -4.05 79.65 0.72
C ILE A 10 -2.56 79.31 0.70
N ARG A 11 -1.75 80.03 1.48
CA ARG A 11 -0.29 79.79 1.62
C ARG A 11 0.09 78.75 2.67
N ALA A 12 -0.87 78.26 3.46
CA ALA A 12 -0.67 77.18 4.43
C ALA A 12 -2.01 76.50 4.74
N SER A 13 -2.09 75.18 4.55
CA SER A 13 -3.26 74.34 4.83
C SER A 13 -2.89 73.32 5.90
N GLN A 14 -3.71 73.19 6.94
CA GLN A 14 -3.52 72.21 8.01
C GLN A 14 -4.82 71.44 8.25
N ILE A 15 -4.72 70.12 8.50
CA ILE A 15 -5.83 69.30 8.99
C ILE A 15 -5.67 69.19 10.51
N ALA A 16 -6.65 69.69 11.26
CA ALA A 16 -6.63 69.64 12.73
C ALA A 16 -7.42 68.45 13.32
N GLU A 17 -8.41 67.94 12.60
CA GLU A 17 -9.24 66.80 13.02
C GLU A 17 -9.73 66.02 11.79
N GLN A 18 -9.96 64.72 11.97
CA GLN A 18 -10.61 63.88 10.95
C GLN A 18 -12.11 64.19 10.83
N ALA A 19 -12.73 63.69 9.76
CA ALA A 19 -14.18 63.78 9.63
C ALA A 19 -14.88 62.94 10.71
N ALA A 20 -16.05 63.42 11.18
CA ALA A 20 -16.86 62.70 12.16
C ALA A 20 -17.59 61.48 11.58
N ASP A 21 -17.68 61.38 10.24
CA ASP A 21 -18.30 60.25 9.54
C ASP A 21 -17.22 59.20 9.20
N PRO A 22 -17.37 57.94 9.64
CA PRO A 22 -16.42 56.86 9.36
C PRO A 22 -16.16 56.62 7.86
N ASN A 23 -17.09 57.00 6.98
CA ASN A 23 -16.96 56.79 5.53
C ASN A 23 -16.24 57.96 4.82
N VAL A 24 -15.81 58.99 5.55
CA VAL A 24 -15.19 60.18 4.97
C VAL A 24 -13.76 60.31 5.46
N SER A 25 -12.81 59.93 4.62
CA SER A 25 -11.39 60.22 4.85
C SER A 25 -11.03 61.65 4.40
N VAL A 26 -10.05 62.27 5.08
CA VAL A 26 -9.53 63.60 4.74
C VAL A 26 -8.00 63.50 4.64
N ALA A 27 -7.48 63.77 3.44
CA ALA A 27 -6.05 63.81 3.18
C ALA A 27 -5.68 65.10 2.42
N LEU A 28 -4.48 65.63 2.70
CA LEU A 28 -3.86 66.74 1.97
C LEU A 28 -2.78 66.19 1.05
N PHE A 29 -2.72 66.70 -0.17
CA PHE A 29 -1.62 66.46 -1.11
C PHE A 29 -1.31 67.73 -1.88
N THR A 30 -0.14 67.76 -2.53
CA THR A 30 0.30 68.91 -3.33
C THR A 30 0.51 68.50 -4.78
N THR A 31 0.04 69.33 -5.71
CA THR A 31 0.33 69.21 -7.15
C THR A 31 1.60 69.98 -7.54
N GLY A 32 2.28 70.62 -6.57
CA GLY A 32 3.49 71.43 -6.81
C GLY A 32 3.21 72.84 -7.36
N SER A 33 1.94 73.25 -7.44
CA SER A 33 1.51 74.57 -7.92
C SER A 33 0.94 75.42 -6.78
N ASP A 34 1.26 76.72 -6.77
CA ASP A 34 0.72 77.71 -5.82
C ASP A 34 -0.78 78.02 -6.02
N SER A 35 -1.36 77.59 -7.16
CA SER A 35 -2.77 77.78 -7.48
C SER A 35 -3.35 76.52 -8.11
N ASP A 36 -3.64 75.55 -7.26
CA ASP A 36 -4.21 74.28 -7.67
C ASP A 36 -5.74 74.37 -7.87
N ARG A 37 -6.26 73.77 -8.94
CA ARG A 37 -7.71 73.69 -9.18
C ARG A 37 -8.18 72.25 -8.98
N ARG A 38 -9.47 72.09 -8.69
CA ARG A 38 -10.08 70.75 -8.49
C ARG A 38 -9.81 69.81 -9.68
N ALA A 39 -9.85 70.30 -10.91
CA ALA A 39 -9.57 69.48 -12.09
C ALA A 39 -8.11 68.99 -12.14
N ASP A 40 -7.16 69.85 -11.77
CA ASP A 40 -5.73 69.53 -11.76
C ASP A 40 -5.40 68.56 -10.61
N ALA A 41 -6.03 68.75 -9.45
CA ALA A 41 -5.96 67.85 -8.31
C ALA A 41 -6.54 66.46 -8.62
N VAL A 42 -7.69 66.39 -9.30
CA VAL A 42 -8.30 65.11 -9.73
C VAL A 42 -7.41 64.40 -10.74
N ASN A 43 -6.91 65.10 -11.76
CA ASN A 43 -5.98 64.52 -12.74
C ASN A 43 -4.68 64.02 -12.08
N ARG A 44 -4.15 64.74 -11.08
CA ARG A 44 -2.95 64.32 -10.35
C ARG A 44 -3.22 63.10 -9.47
N LEU A 45 -4.39 63.06 -8.84
CA LEU A 45 -4.85 61.91 -8.06
C LEU A 45 -5.11 60.71 -8.95
N GLU A 46 -5.63 60.87 -10.17
CA GLU A 46 -5.92 59.76 -11.09
C GLU A 46 -4.65 59.30 -11.86
N SER A 47 -3.62 60.14 -11.95
CA SER A 47 -2.33 59.81 -12.58
C SER A 47 -1.35 59.15 -11.60
N TYR A 48 -1.69 57.95 -11.11
CA TYR A 48 -0.78 57.09 -10.34
C TYR A 48 0.26 56.35 -11.19
N VAL A 49 0.14 56.43 -12.50
CA VAL A 49 0.90 55.59 -13.41
C VAL A 49 1.72 56.45 -14.37
N THR A 50 3.03 56.27 -14.32
CA THR A 50 3.96 56.86 -15.27
C THR A 50 4.02 56.04 -16.54
N LEU A 51 4.36 56.70 -17.65
CA LEU A 51 4.55 56.04 -18.93
C LEU A 51 5.68 55.00 -18.83
N GLY A 52 5.35 53.72 -19.04
CA GLY A 52 6.29 52.62 -19.13
C GLY A 52 6.82 52.42 -20.55
N PRO A 53 7.51 51.31 -20.84
CA PRO A 53 7.93 50.96 -22.19
C PRO A 53 6.73 50.72 -23.11
N LYS A 54 6.97 50.89 -24.41
CA LYS A 54 5.98 50.64 -25.46
C LYS A 54 5.50 49.18 -25.42
N PHE A 55 4.19 48.99 -25.39
CA PHE A 55 3.56 47.67 -25.46
C PHE A 55 3.65 47.14 -26.89
N VAL A 56 3.99 45.86 -27.04
CA VAL A 56 4.19 45.22 -28.36
C VAL A 56 2.84 44.71 -28.87
N GLY A 57 2.00 45.63 -29.34
CA GLY A 57 0.69 45.35 -29.91
C GLY A 57 0.06 46.59 -30.55
N TRP A 58 -0.89 46.39 -31.45
CA TRP A 58 -1.51 47.45 -32.25
C TRP A 58 -3.03 47.40 -32.18
N LEU A 59 -3.67 48.57 -32.20
CA LEU A 59 -5.14 48.65 -32.29
C LEU A 59 -5.61 48.15 -33.66
N TRP A 60 -6.56 47.23 -33.65
CA TRP A 60 -7.19 46.70 -34.85
C TRP A 60 -8.40 47.56 -35.22
N GLY A 61 -8.25 48.35 -36.29
CA GLY A 61 -9.29 49.28 -36.75
C GLY A 61 -9.59 50.42 -35.77
N ASP A 62 -10.28 51.43 -36.28
CA ASP A 62 -10.56 52.65 -35.52
C ASP A 62 -11.47 52.40 -34.32
N GLN A 63 -11.07 52.94 -33.17
CA GLN A 63 -11.82 52.83 -31.93
C GLN A 63 -12.54 54.17 -31.69
N PRO A 64 -13.87 54.23 -31.81
CA PRO A 64 -14.61 55.48 -31.71
C PRO A 64 -14.71 55.96 -30.26
N GLN A 65 -14.79 57.28 -30.09
CA GLN A 65 -15.16 57.92 -28.83
C GLN A 65 -16.43 57.28 -28.25
N GLY A 66 -16.40 56.94 -26.96
CA GLY A 66 -17.48 56.29 -26.23
C GLY A 66 -17.39 54.76 -26.21
N SER A 67 -16.50 54.13 -26.99
CA SER A 67 -16.30 52.67 -26.93
C SER A 67 -15.78 52.24 -25.55
N ARG A 68 -16.25 51.08 -25.08
CA ARG A 68 -15.79 50.40 -23.84
C ARG A 68 -15.05 49.10 -24.14
N GLN A 69 -14.73 48.88 -25.41
CA GLN A 69 -14.00 47.71 -25.88
C GLN A 69 -12.93 48.17 -26.87
N LEU A 70 -11.77 47.53 -26.80
CA LEU A 70 -10.62 47.72 -27.68
C LEU A 70 -10.30 46.39 -28.35
N LEU A 71 -10.03 46.45 -29.65
CA LEU A 71 -9.46 45.32 -30.38
C LEU A 71 -7.97 45.58 -30.56
N ILE A 72 -7.13 44.65 -30.09
CA ILE A 72 -5.68 44.72 -30.23
C ILE A 72 -5.21 43.47 -30.96
N PHE A 73 -4.26 43.57 -31.88
CA PHE A 73 -3.58 42.39 -32.43
C PHE A 73 -2.09 42.43 -32.08
N MET A 74 -1.51 41.26 -31.82
CA MET A 74 -0.10 41.12 -31.46
C MET A 74 0.53 39.80 -31.95
N PRO A 75 1.87 39.69 -31.94
CA PRO A 75 2.56 38.43 -32.25
C PRO A 75 2.22 37.33 -31.24
N VAL A 76 2.15 36.08 -31.70
CA VAL A 76 1.83 34.92 -30.84
C VAL A 76 2.88 34.69 -29.74
N SER A 77 4.12 35.11 -29.97
CA SER A 77 5.24 34.93 -29.03
C SER A 77 5.27 35.93 -27.87
N VAL A 78 4.35 36.90 -27.82
CA VAL A 78 4.32 37.95 -26.80
C VAL A 78 3.18 37.67 -25.81
N ASP A 79 3.45 37.95 -24.53
CA ASP A 79 2.48 37.79 -23.46
C ASP A 79 1.33 38.81 -23.57
N THR A 80 0.12 38.34 -23.24
CA THR A 80 -1.09 39.18 -23.19
C THR A 80 -1.06 40.08 -21.94
N PRO A 81 -1.60 41.31 -22.02
CA PRO A 81 -1.77 42.14 -20.84
C PRO A 81 -2.76 41.47 -19.88
N LYS A 82 -2.58 41.68 -18.57
CA LYS A 82 -3.41 41.06 -17.54
C LYS A 82 -4.67 41.89 -17.28
N VAL A 83 -5.68 41.23 -16.74
CA VAL A 83 -6.86 41.92 -16.19
C VAL A 83 -6.40 42.84 -15.05
N ASN A 84 -6.92 44.06 -15.00
CA ASN A 84 -6.52 45.17 -14.12
C ASN A 84 -5.23 45.92 -14.49
N ASP A 85 -4.52 45.53 -15.56
CA ASP A 85 -3.42 46.35 -16.06
C ASP A 85 -3.95 47.70 -16.56
N VAL A 86 -3.11 48.72 -16.47
CA VAL A 86 -3.38 50.06 -17.04
C VAL A 86 -2.51 50.25 -18.26
N LEU A 87 -3.14 50.49 -19.40
CA LEU A 87 -2.45 50.84 -20.65
C LEU A 87 -2.65 52.31 -20.95
N CYS A 88 -1.69 52.92 -21.64
CA CYS A 88 -1.82 54.28 -22.14
C CYS A 88 -1.84 54.26 -23.67
N LEU A 89 -2.92 54.78 -24.26
CA LEU A 89 -3.07 54.95 -25.69
C LEU A 89 -2.58 56.33 -26.10
N PHE A 90 -1.61 56.41 -27.02
CA PHE A 90 -1.09 57.65 -27.58
C PHE A 90 -1.40 57.74 -29.07
N ASN A 91 -2.04 58.82 -29.51
CA ASN A 91 -2.19 59.11 -30.94
C ASN A 91 -1.26 60.28 -31.34
N ASN A 92 -0.56 60.15 -32.47
CA ASN A 92 0.36 61.17 -33.02
C ASN A 92 1.40 61.71 -32.03
N LYS A 93 2.05 60.82 -31.28
CA LYS A 93 3.12 61.16 -30.33
C LYS A 93 4.24 61.99 -31.00
N ASP A 94 4.78 62.96 -30.26
CA ASP A 94 5.85 63.89 -30.71
C ASP A 94 5.43 64.87 -31.82
N THR A 95 4.12 65.09 -31.99
CA THR A 95 3.57 66.12 -32.90
C THR A 95 2.70 67.14 -32.14
N ALA A 96 2.44 68.29 -32.74
CA ALA A 96 1.66 69.37 -32.11
C ALA A 96 0.18 69.02 -31.80
N ASN A 97 -0.31 67.88 -32.30
CA ASN A 97 -1.69 67.40 -32.10
C ASN A 97 -1.74 66.11 -31.26
N GLU A 98 -0.77 65.91 -30.36
CA GLU A 98 -0.74 64.73 -29.48
C GLU A 98 -1.90 64.70 -28.49
N TYR A 99 -2.49 63.54 -28.30
CA TYR A 99 -3.40 63.27 -27.20
C TYR A 99 -3.23 61.84 -26.70
N TYR A 100 -3.49 61.66 -25.41
CA TYR A 100 -3.32 60.38 -24.74
C TYR A 100 -4.47 60.10 -23.76
N GLN A 101 -4.74 58.82 -23.53
CA GLN A 101 -5.71 58.37 -22.53
C GLN A 101 -5.19 57.11 -21.83
N TYR A 102 -5.31 57.09 -20.49
CA TYR A 102 -5.11 55.89 -19.70
C TYR A 102 -6.40 55.06 -19.68
N VAL A 103 -6.26 53.76 -19.94
CA VAL A 103 -7.37 52.81 -19.96
C VAL A 103 -7.02 51.64 -19.03
N ARG A 104 -7.90 51.39 -18.06
CA ARG A 104 -7.80 50.22 -17.18
C ARG A 104 -8.55 49.06 -17.80
N LEU A 105 -7.90 47.89 -17.87
CA LEU A 105 -8.49 46.68 -18.45
C LEU A 105 -9.38 45.97 -17.43
N THR A 106 -10.63 45.70 -17.78
CA THR A 106 -11.59 44.96 -16.95
C THR A 106 -11.72 43.50 -17.36
N ALA A 107 -11.52 43.20 -18.65
CA ALA A 107 -11.47 41.84 -19.17
C ALA A 107 -10.54 41.78 -20.38
N VAL A 108 -9.87 40.64 -20.57
CA VAL A 108 -8.98 40.39 -21.70
C VAL A 108 -9.27 39.00 -22.24
N GLU A 109 -9.84 38.93 -23.43
CA GLU A 109 -10.04 37.68 -24.17
C GLU A 109 -9.04 37.62 -25.33
N ALA A 110 -8.37 36.47 -25.52
CA ALA A 110 -7.38 36.30 -26.57
C ALA A 110 -7.74 35.12 -27.48
N GLU A 111 -7.76 35.36 -28.78
CA GLU A 111 -8.03 34.37 -29.82
C GLU A 111 -6.87 34.33 -30.81
N GLU A 112 -6.36 33.13 -31.12
CA GLU A 112 -5.38 32.97 -32.20
C GLU A 112 -6.09 32.83 -33.53
N ARG A 113 -5.80 33.74 -34.46
CA ARG A 113 -6.34 33.70 -35.82
C ARG A 113 -5.23 33.66 -36.85
N GLU A 114 -5.45 32.85 -37.88
CA GLU A 114 -4.59 32.76 -39.05
C GLU A 114 -5.11 33.70 -40.13
N PHE A 115 -4.25 34.61 -40.59
CA PHE A 115 -4.58 35.58 -41.63
C PHE A 115 -3.72 35.34 -42.86
N THR A 116 -4.31 35.49 -44.04
CA THR A 116 -3.63 35.44 -45.33
C THR A 116 -3.33 36.86 -45.80
N LEU A 117 -2.05 37.24 -45.80
CA LEU A 117 -1.59 38.53 -46.30
C LEU A 117 -0.50 38.29 -47.36
N ASN A 118 -0.69 38.82 -48.57
CA ASN A 118 0.25 38.69 -49.71
C ASN A 118 0.70 37.23 -49.97
N ASP A 119 -0.25 36.29 -50.05
CA ASP A 119 -0.02 34.85 -50.28
C ASP A 119 0.82 34.11 -49.21
N ARG A 120 1.00 34.68 -48.02
CA ARG A 120 1.61 34.02 -46.86
C ARG A 120 0.66 33.99 -45.68
N ALA A 121 0.54 32.83 -45.05
CA ALA A 121 -0.21 32.67 -43.82
C ALA A 121 0.61 33.18 -42.62
N ILE A 122 0.04 34.11 -41.86
CA ILE A 122 0.63 34.69 -40.66
C ILE A 122 -0.34 34.48 -39.50
N ARG A 123 0.16 33.89 -38.41
CA ARG A 123 -0.62 33.72 -37.17
C ARG A 123 -0.41 34.93 -36.26
N ARG A 124 -1.51 35.50 -35.77
CA ARG A 124 -1.53 36.60 -34.81
C ARG A 124 -2.55 36.29 -33.71
N LYS A 125 -2.31 36.83 -32.52
CA LYS A 125 -3.26 36.79 -31.42
C LYS A 125 -4.09 38.08 -31.47
N VAL A 126 -5.40 37.94 -31.56
CA VAL A 126 -6.36 39.04 -31.50
C VAL A 126 -6.92 39.08 -30.08
N LEU A 127 -6.82 40.23 -29.44
CA LEU A 127 -7.31 40.49 -28.11
C LEU A 127 -8.56 41.35 -28.19
N THR A 128 -9.62 40.88 -27.55
CA THR A 128 -10.80 41.67 -27.23
C THR A 128 -10.67 42.12 -25.79
N VAL A 129 -10.48 43.42 -25.58
CA VAL A 129 -10.16 43.99 -24.29
C VAL A 129 -11.27 44.94 -23.87
N ASP A 130 -11.94 44.66 -22.76
CA ASP A 130 -12.92 45.56 -22.19
C ASP A 130 -12.24 46.57 -21.26
N ILE A 131 -12.65 47.84 -21.35
CA ILE A 131 -12.09 48.95 -20.59
C ILE A 131 -13.10 49.54 -19.60
N GLY A 132 -12.61 49.93 -18.43
CA GLY A 132 -13.42 50.48 -17.34
C GLY A 132 -14.07 51.81 -17.69
N ASP A 133 -13.32 52.74 -18.26
CA ASP A 133 -13.82 54.06 -18.68
C ASP A 133 -13.97 54.13 -20.20
N PRO A 134 -15.04 54.78 -20.71
CA PRO A 134 -15.21 54.92 -22.15
C PRO A 134 -14.13 55.82 -22.74
N LEU A 135 -13.76 55.56 -23.98
CA LEU A 135 -12.82 56.42 -24.72
C LEU A 135 -13.35 57.85 -24.80
N GLN A 136 -12.56 58.82 -24.36
CA GLN A 136 -12.92 60.25 -24.41
C GLN A 136 -12.70 60.84 -25.80
N VAL A 137 -11.85 60.21 -26.59
CA VAL A 137 -11.45 60.60 -27.94
C VAL A 137 -11.35 59.34 -28.81
N SER A 138 -11.54 59.48 -30.12
CA SER A 138 -11.38 58.36 -31.04
C SER A 138 -9.89 58.08 -31.26
N PHE A 139 -9.48 56.82 -31.21
CA PHE A 139 -8.11 56.40 -31.52
C PHE A 139 -8.07 55.73 -32.89
N ALA A 140 -7.16 56.18 -33.75
CA ALA A 140 -6.97 55.60 -35.08
C ALA A 140 -6.31 54.23 -34.95
N GLY A 141 -6.91 53.21 -35.52
CA GLY A 141 -6.33 51.87 -35.56
C GLY A 141 -5.65 51.61 -36.89
N VAL A 142 -4.91 50.52 -36.95
CA VAL A 142 -4.30 50.07 -38.19
C VAL A 142 -5.00 48.81 -38.70
N GLU A 143 -5.14 48.70 -40.01
CA GLU A 143 -5.47 47.41 -40.63
C GLU A 143 -4.27 46.46 -40.52
N MET A 144 -4.53 45.15 -40.60
CA MET A 144 -3.48 44.15 -40.47
C MET A 144 -2.54 44.22 -41.67
N HIS A 145 -1.32 44.69 -41.44
CA HIS A 145 -0.28 44.85 -42.46
C HIS A 145 1.03 44.18 -42.03
N SER A 146 1.93 43.92 -42.98
CA SER A 146 3.23 43.28 -42.74
C SER A 146 4.34 44.26 -42.34
N ASN A 147 4.05 45.57 -42.33
CA ASN A 147 4.97 46.63 -41.93
C ASN A 147 4.53 47.16 -40.55
N ASP A 148 5.46 47.71 -39.78
CA ASP A 148 5.18 48.21 -38.42
C ASP A 148 4.91 49.74 -38.43
N ALA A 149 4.09 50.23 -39.37
CA ALA A 149 3.81 51.67 -39.46
C ALA A 149 2.66 52.06 -38.53
N GLU A 150 2.91 52.98 -37.58
CA GLU A 150 1.98 53.31 -36.49
C GLU A 150 1.40 54.72 -36.60
N GLU A 151 0.08 54.83 -36.46
CA GLU A 151 -0.61 56.10 -36.15
C GLU A 151 -0.91 56.24 -34.65
N THR A 152 -1.19 55.12 -33.96
CA THR A 152 -1.41 55.05 -32.51
C THR A 152 -0.46 54.06 -31.84
N SER A 153 0.25 54.48 -30.80
CA SER A 153 1.16 53.64 -30.02
C SER A 153 0.57 53.32 -28.64
N ILE A 154 0.66 52.06 -28.23
CA ILE A 154 0.23 51.61 -26.90
C ILE A 154 1.44 51.55 -25.97
N TYR A 155 1.32 52.08 -24.75
CA TYR A 155 2.36 52.03 -23.74
C TYR A 155 1.87 51.25 -22.52
N THR A 156 2.76 50.44 -21.96
CA THR A 156 2.57 49.94 -20.60
C THR A 156 2.74 51.09 -19.62
N THR A 157 2.23 50.91 -18.41
CA THR A 157 2.38 51.93 -17.38
C THR A 157 3.08 51.31 -16.18
N THR A 158 3.94 52.09 -15.54
CA THR A 158 4.63 51.70 -14.31
C THR A 158 4.11 52.55 -13.17
N VAL A 159 3.89 51.94 -12.01
CA VAL A 159 3.52 52.70 -10.82
C VAL A 159 4.73 53.53 -10.40
N SER A 160 4.57 54.85 -10.36
CA SER A 160 5.54 55.74 -9.75
C SER A 160 4.86 56.43 -8.59
N ASP A 161 5.41 56.23 -7.40
CA ASP A 161 4.92 56.84 -6.17
C ASP A 161 5.17 58.36 -6.23
N ALA A 162 4.19 59.09 -6.76
CA ALA A 162 4.40 60.46 -7.21
C ALA A 162 3.82 61.51 -6.27
N ALA A 163 3.17 61.14 -5.16
CA ALA A 163 2.58 62.11 -4.25
C ALA A 163 2.66 61.65 -2.78
N SER A 164 3.22 62.50 -1.92
CA SER A 164 3.13 62.34 -0.47
C SER A 164 1.79 62.87 0.02
N TYR A 165 1.02 62.01 0.68
CA TYR A 165 -0.26 62.34 1.29
C TYR A 165 -0.08 62.59 2.79
N PHE A 166 -0.69 63.65 3.30
CA PHE A 166 -0.64 64.03 4.71
C PHE A 166 -2.02 63.92 5.34
N GLY A 167 -2.14 63.20 6.45
CA GLY A 167 -3.36 63.03 7.23
C GLY A 167 -3.14 63.30 8.72
N VAL A 168 -4.20 63.25 9.51
CA VAL A 168 -4.14 63.33 10.98
C VAL A 168 -4.79 62.08 11.56
N MET A 169 -4.21 61.49 12.60
CA MET A 169 -4.74 60.28 13.28
C MET A 169 -4.81 60.52 14.78
N LYS A 170 -5.83 59.96 15.44
CA LYS A 170 -5.97 60.04 16.91
C LYS A 170 -5.14 58.92 17.55
N PRO A 171 -4.33 59.21 18.59
CA PRO A 171 -3.62 58.19 19.35
C PRO A 171 -4.60 57.38 20.21
N THR A 172 -4.36 56.07 20.30
CA THR A 172 -5.23 55.13 21.03
C THR A 172 -4.93 55.12 22.53
N ALA A 173 -3.82 55.72 22.95
CA ALA A 173 -3.39 55.86 24.35
C ALA A 173 -2.93 57.29 24.68
N GLU A 174 -2.93 57.66 25.96
CA GLU A 174 -2.42 58.96 26.43
C GLU A 174 -0.90 59.07 26.19
N ILE A 175 -0.48 60.09 25.43
CA ILE A 175 0.93 60.33 25.09
C ILE A 175 1.63 61.04 26.24
N SER A 176 2.72 60.47 26.76
CA SER A 176 3.54 61.08 27.81
C SER A 176 4.86 61.64 27.27
N SER A 177 5.41 62.66 27.93
CA SER A 177 6.69 63.26 27.54
C SER A 177 7.84 62.26 27.79
N GLY A 178 8.42 61.74 26.71
CA GLY A 178 9.50 60.74 26.75
C GLY A 178 9.24 59.46 25.93
N ASP A 179 8.02 59.27 25.41
CA ASP A 179 7.67 58.09 24.61
C ASP A 179 8.33 58.13 23.22
N THR A 180 9.04 57.05 22.86
CA THR A 180 9.71 56.90 21.55
C THR A 180 8.84 56.23 20.49
N THR A 181 7.67 55.73 20.87
CA THR A 181 6.71 55.02 20.01
C THR A 181 5.30 55.44 20.39
N ILE A 182 4.48 55.83 19.42
CA ILE A 182 3.09 56.25 19.61
C ILE A 182 2.19 55.24 18.91
N MET A 183 1.19 54.69 19.63
CA MET A 183 0.17 53.83 19.04
C MET A 183 -0.98 54.68 18.52
N VAL A 184 -1.32 54.49 17.26
CA VAL A 184 -2.41 55.16 16.54
C VAL A 184 -3.43 54.13 16.06
N ASP A 185 -4.68 54.56 15.88
CA ASP A 185 -5.81 53.67 15.51
C ASP A 185 -5.60 53.00 14.13
N ASP A 186 -5.12 53.78 13.15
CA ASP A 186 -4.73 53.31 11.84
C ASP A 186 -3.65 54.25 11.26
N ILE A 187 -2.80 53.73 10.37
CA ILE A 187 -1.85 54.51 9.57
C ILE A 187 -2.35 54.75 8.14
N TYR A 188 -3.40 54.04 7.70
CA TYR A 188 -3.93 54.10 6.35
C TYR A 188 -5.11 55.08 6.24
N THR A 189 -5.23 55.73 5.09
CA THR A 189 -6.38 56.57 4.75
C THR A 189 -6.87 56.19 3.36
N GLN A 190 -8.18 56.00 3.20
CA GLN A 190 -8.75 55.69 1.90
C GLN A 190 -8.60 56.89 0.96
N LEU A 191 -7.90 56.70 -0.15
CA LEU A 191 -7.56 57.78 -1.08
C LEU A 191 -8.40 57.76 -2.35
N VAL A 192 -8.79 56.56 -2.77
CA VAL A 192 -9.76 56.29 -3.84
C VAL A 192 -10.62 55.09 -3.42
N PRO A 193 -11.89 55.00 -3.86
CA PRO A 193 -12.64 53.78 -3.76
C PRO A 193 -11.99 52.75 -4.70
N THR A 194 -11.03 51.99 -4.17
CA THR A 194 -10.58 50.78 -4.84
C THR A 194 -11.72 49.79 -4.75
N SER A 195 -12.28 49.40 -5.88
CA SER A 195 -13.08 48.18 -5.97
C SER A 195 -12.16 47.03 -5.57
N GLN A 196 -12.26 46.59 -4.31
CA GLN A 196 -11.70 45.32 -3.88
C GLN A 196 -12.51 44.25 -4.63
N ALA A 197 -11.94 43.73 -5.71
CA ALA A 197 -12.51 42.58 -6.39
C ALA A 197 -12.10 41.34 -5.59
N GLU A 198 -13.02 40.83 -4.80
CA GLU A 198 -12.86 39.53 -4.14
C GLU A 198 -12.85 38.45 -5.23
N THR A 199 -11.72 37.77 -5.40
CA THR A 199 -11.69 36.54 -6.19
C THR A 199 -12.12 35.41 -5.26
N ALA A 200 -13.39 35.02 -5.35
CA ALA A 200 -13.89 33.88 -4.60
C ALA A 200 -13.20 32.60 -5.11
N VAL A 201 -12.49 31.93 -4.23
CA VAL A 201 -11.90 30.61 -4.48
C VAL A 201 -12.85 29.57 -3.87
N THR A 202 -13.79 29.09 -4.68
CA THR A 202 -14.84 28.13 -4.26
C THR A 202 -14.39 26.70 -4.51
N ASP A 203 -14.73 25.77 -3.60
CA ASP A 203 -14.55 24.32 -3.74
C ASP A 203 -13.13 23.84 -4.10
N GLN A 204 -12.09 24.53 -3.61
CA GLN A 204 -10.74 23.98 -3.69
C GLN A 204 -10.60 22.82 -2.71
N VAL A 205 -10.30 21.63 -3.24
CA VAL A 205 -9.94 20.48 -2.42
C VAL A 205 -8.54 20.74 -1.84
N PRO A 206 -8.37 20.75 -0.50
CA PRO A 206 -7.06 20.81 0.12
C PRO A 206 -6.29 19.53 -0.21
N GLY A 207 -5.16 19.65 -0.91
CA GLY A 207 -4.28 18.50 -1.21
C GLY A 207 -4.41 17.92 -2.61
N GLU A 208 -4.42 18.75 -3.66
CA GLU A 208 -4.13 18.29 -5.04
C GLU A 208 -2.64 17.92 -5.19
N ALA A 209 -2.21 16.97 -4.38
CA ALA A 209 -0.94 16.28 -4.49
C ALA A 209 -1.28 14.79 -4.59
N THR A 210 -0.97 14.22 -5.75
CA THR A 210 -1.08 12.78 -5.98
C THR A 210 0.33 12.20 -5.96
N PRO A 211 0.96 12.02 -4.79
CA PRO A 211 2.23 11.31 -4.73
C PRO A 211 2.05 9.91 -5.29
N VAL A 212 3.12 9.40 -5.88
CA VAL A 212 3.17 8.03 -6.37
C VAL A 212 3.95 7.20 -5.36
N GLU A 213 3.25 6.27 -4.73
CA GLU A 213 3.79 5.41 -3.68
C GLU A 213 4.13 4.03 -4.24
N GLN A 214 5.25 3.45 -3.80
CA GLN A 214 5.72 2.16 -4.32
C GLN A 214 4.78 1.00 -3.96
N SER A 215 4.27 0.31 -4.97
CA SER A 215 3.32 -0.81 -4.85
C SER A 215 3.91 -2.19 -5.18
N GLY A 216 5.22 -2.28 -5.46
CA GLY A 216 5.86 -3.56 -5.77
C GLY A 216 7.37 -3.48 -5.91
N GLU A 217 7.99 -4.60 -6.27
CA GLU A 217 9.42 -4.67 -6.63
C GLU A 217 9.65 -4.21 -8.08
N ASN A 218 10.92 -3.90 -8.39
CA ASN A 218 11.35 -3.45 -9.70
C ASN A 218 10.82 -4.35 -10.84
N MET A 219 10.15 -3.73 -11.81
CA MET A 219 9.53 -4.39 -12.95
C MET A 219 10.22 -3.98 -14.25
N SER A 220 10.35 -4.91 -15.19
CA SER A 220 10.79 -4.63 -16.56
C SER A 220 9.61 -4.76 -17.53
N TYR A 221 9.35 -3.71 -18.30
CA TYR A 221 8.35 -3.66 -19.35
C TYR A 221 9.01 -3.57 -20.72
N GLU A 222 8.91 -4.64 -21.51
CA GLU A 222 9.43 -4.69 -22.87
C GLU A 222 8.38 -4.27 -23.90
N PHE A 223 8.78 -3.51 -24.91
CA PHE A 223 7.90 -3.10 -26.00
C PHE A 223 8.63 -3.10 -27.35
N SER A 224 7.89 -3.40 -28.41
CA SER A 224 8.41 -3.51 -29.77
C SER A 224 7.64 -2.63 -30.74
N GLY A 225 8.34 -2.08 -31.73
CA GLY A 225 7.74 -1.25 -32.78
C GLY A 225 7.19 0.09 -32.30
N PHE A 226 7.70 0.64 -31.19
CA PHE A 226 7.29 1.97 -30.75
C PHE A 226 7.60 3.00 -31.84
N SER A 227 6.65 3.89 -32.10
CA SER A 227 6.80 5.01 -33.03
C SER A 227 5.87 6.13 -32.60
N GLY A 228 6.42 7.22 -32.07
CA GLY A 228 5.63 8.36 -31.62
C GLY A 228 6.40 9.29 -30.69
N THR A 229 5.67 10.23 -30.09
CA THR A 229 6.18 11.17 -29.10
C THR A 229 5.81 10.77 -27.67
N THR A 230 4.88 9.84 -27.48
CA THR A 230 4.34 9.51 -26.16
C THR A 230 4.36 8.00 -25.94
N LEU A 231 5.06 7.54 -24.91
CA LEU A 231 5.15 6.15 -24.48
C LEU A 231 4.35 5.98 -23.18
N HIS A 232 3.47 4.99 -23.14
CA HIS A 232 2.68 4.64 -21.94
C HIS A 232 3.21 3.34 -21.33
N LEU A 233 3.51 3.37 -20.04
CA LEU A 233 3.96 2.20 -19.27
C LEU A 233 2.80 1.47 -18.58
N TYR A 234 1.56 1.91 -18.82
CA TYR A 234 0.29 1.33 -18.34
C TYR A 234 0.12 1.24 -16.81
N SER A 235 1.09 1.72 -16.05
CA SER A 235 1.08 1.78 -14.58
C SER A 235 1.83 3.02 -14.10
N ALA A 236 1.41 3.56 -12.95
CA ALA A 236 2.19 4.58 -12.28
C ALA A 236 3.51 3.97 -11.76
N PHE A 237 4.54 4.79 -11.62
CA PHE A 237 5.85 4.34 -11.14
C PHE A 237 6.52 5.41 -10.28
N VAL A 238 7.39 4.96 -9.38
CA VAL A 238 8.00 5.83 -8.37
C VAL A 238 8.96 6.83 -9.03
N PRO A 239 8.88 8.14 -8.72
CA PRO A 239 9.79 9.14 -9.26
C PRO A 239 11.26 8.82 -9.00
N GLY A 240 12.09 8.96 -10.02
CA GLY A 240 13.54 8.73 -9.98
C GLY A 240 13.97 7.27 -10.21
N THR A 241 13.03 6.35 -10.37
CA THR A 241 13.35 4.91 -10.54
C THR A 241 13.39 4.44 -11.99
N LEU A 242 12.86 5.25 -12.92
CA LEU A 242 12.76 4.86 -14.32
C LEU A 242 14.12 4.91 -15.03
N VAL A 243 14.47 3.77 -15.64
CA VAL A 243 15.51 3.66 -16.67
C VAL A 243 14.87 3.10 -17.93
N LEU A 244 14.94 3.85 -19.02
CA LEU A 244 14.36 3.48 -20.31
C LEU A 244 15.49 3.27 -21.31
N VAL A 245 15.53 2.10 -21.96
CA VAL A 245 16.41 1.85 -23.09
C VAL A 245 15.58 1.77 -24.36
N LEU A 246 15.78 2.69 -25.30
CA LEU A 246 15.06 2.73 -26.57
C LEU A 246 16.05 2.80 -27.74
N ALA A 247 15.96 1.86 -28.67
CA ALA A 247 16.85 1.75 -29.83
C ALA A 247 18.35 1.76 -29.45
N GLY A 248 18.70 1.19 -28.29
CA GLY A 248 20.07 1.14 -27.75
C GLY A 248 20.54 2.43 -27.08
N VAL A 249 19.67 3.42 -26.89
CA VAL A 249 19.92 4.66 -26.15
C VAL A 249 19.25 4.59 -24.78
N GLU A 250 20.01 4.86 -23.73
CA GLU A 250 19.51 4.95 -22.36
C GLU A 250 18.98 6.35 -22.05
N TYR A 251 17.83 6.39 -21.38
CA TYR A 251 17.20 7.57 -20.82
C TYR A 251 16.99 7.34 -19.33
N SER A 252 17.36 8.31 -18.52
CA SER A 252 17.27 8.25 -17.06
C SER A 252 16.29 9.30 -16.53
N ASP A 253 15.61 8.93 -15.46
CA ASP A 253 14.71 9.79 -14.71
C ASP A 253 15.45 10.48 -13.56
N GLN A 254 15.20 11.77 -13.37
CA GLN A 254 15.78 12.58 -12.28
C GLN A 254 14.81 12.78 -11.11
N GLY A 255 13.59 12.26 -11.19
CA GLY A 255 12.57 12.37 -10.14
C GLY A 255 11.79 13.69 -10.12
N ASN A 256 12.13 14.63 -10.99
CA ASN A 256 11.50 15.95 -11.11
C ASN A 256 10.57 16.08 -12.32
N GLY A 257 10.10 14.96 -12.89
CA GLY A 257 9.25 14.93 -14.08
C GLY A 257 10.00 15.16 -15.40
N VAL A 258 11.35 15.14 -15.39
CA VAL A 258 12.18 15.31 -16.58
C VAL A 258 12.89 14.02 -16.95
N LEU A 259 12.77 13.63 -18.22
CA LEU A 259 13.52 12.52 -18.81
C LEU A 259 14.82 13.05 -19.42
N MET A 260 15.95 12.49 -19.02
CA MET A 260 17.29 12.88 -19.48
C MET A 260 17.90 11.82 -20.40
N GLN A 261 18.61 12.27 -21.43
CA GLN A 261 19.51 11.47 -22.24
C GLN A 261 20.93 11.96 -22.00
N GLY A 262 21.65 11.32 -21.07
CA GLY A 262 22.91 11.87 -20.57
C GLY A 262 22.70 13.23 -19.91
N SER A 263 23.31 14.29 -20.43
CA SER A 263 23.15 15.66 -19.91
C SER A 263 22.05 16.49 -20.59
N ASN A 264 21.41 15.97 -21.64
CA ASN A 264 20.39 16.69 -22.40
C ASN A 264 18.99 16.24 -22.00
N GLN A 265 18.07 17.18 -21.84
CA GLN A 265 16.66 16.85 -21.65
C GLN A 265 16.08 16.21 -22.93
N ALA A 266 15.47 15.05 -22.77
CA ALA A 266 14.88 14.27 -23.86
C ALA A 266 13.34 14.32 -23.85
N GLY A 267 12.73 14.59 -22.70
CA GLY A 267 11.28 14.57 -22.53
C GLY A 267 10.81 15.00 -21.14
N THR A 268 9.52 14.84 -20.91
CA THR A 268 8.85 14.99 -19.63
C THR A 268 8.16 13.69 -19.24
N ILE A 269 7.91 13.52 -17.94
CA ILE A 269 7.36 12.31 -17.34
C ILE A 269 6.15 12.69 -16.49
N ASP A 270 5.05 11.99 -16.68
CA ASP A 270 3.91 11.95 -15.78
C ASP A 270 3.93 10.62 -15.03
N TYR A 271 4.35 10.67 -13.77
CA TYR A 271 4.46 9.50 -12.89
C TYR A 271 3.11 8.89 -12.52
N GLY A 272 2.07 9.72 -12.39
CA GLY A 272 0.76 9.30 -11.90
C GLY A 272 -0.02 8.51 -12.95
N VAL A 273 0.16 8.84 -14.22
CA VAL A 273 -0.42 8.12 -15.36
C VAL A 273 0.55 7.08 -15.93
N GLY A 274 1.86 7.22 -15.65
CA GLY A 274 2.89 6.36 -16.23
C GLY A 274 3.19 6.70 -17.69
N THR A 275 3.18 8.00 -18.03
CA THR A 275 3.34 8.46 -19.42
C THR A 275 4.62 9.24 -19.59
N ILE A 276 5.39 8.90 -20.62
CA ILE A 276 6.63 9.57 -21.00
C ILE A 276 6.38 10.32 -22.31
N THR A 277 6.62 11.62 -22.33
CA THR A 277 6.46 12.46 -23.52
C THR A 277 7.82 12.98 -23.99
N PHE A 278 8.26 12.54 -25.16
CA PHE A 278 9.52 12.97 -25.79
C PHE A 278 9.36 14.32 -26.50
N ILE A 279 10.43 15.12 -26.48
CA ILE A 279 10.49 16.41 -27.20
C ILE A 279 10.41 16.22 -28.72
N SER A 280 10.92 15.09 -29.23
CA SER A 280 10.88 14.74 -30.64
C SER A 280 10.47 13.28 -30.81
N SER A 281 9.83 12.96 -31.92
CA SER A 281 9.38 11.59 -32.18
C SER A 281 10.56 10.62 -32.13
N ARG A 282 10.29 9.43 -31.59
CA ARG A 282 11.24 8.34 -31.47
C ARG A 282 10.61 7.09 -32.05
N SER A 283 11.46 6.21 -32.59
CA SER A 283 11.03 4.89 -33.01
C SER A 283 12.07 3.83 -32.69
N GLY A 284 11.62 2.62 -32.41
CA GLY A 284 12.48 1.49 -32.11
C GLY A 284 11.89 0.52 -31.10
N ASN A 285 12.67 -0.50 -30.78
CA ASN A 285 12.36 -1.44 -29.71
C ASN A 285 13.08 -0.99 -28.44
N GLY A 286 12.53 -1.35 -27.30
CA GLY A 286 13.09 -0.95 -26.02
C GLY A 286 12.47 -1.68 -24.84
N TYR A 287 13.01 -1.38 -23.67
CA TYR A 287 12.44 -1.81 -22.40
C TYR A 287 12.57 -0.67 -21.39
N ALA A 288 11.65 -0.63 -20.45
CA ALA A 288 11.66 0.29 -19.32
C ALA A 288 11.73 -0.52 -18.03
N THR A 289 12.70 -0.23 -17.18
CA THR A 289 12.78 -0.76 -15.81
C THR A 289 12.40 0.33 -14.83
N PHE A 290 11.49 0.03 -13.92
CA PHE A 290 10.98 0.98 -12.93
C PHE A 290 10.34 0.26 -11.74
N ASP A 291 10.26 0.94 -10.60
CA ASP A 291 9.48 0.46 -9.45
C ASP A 291 8.00 0.83 -9.65
N PRO A 292 7.08 -0.14 -9.72
CA PRO A 292 5.66 0.14 -9.91
C PRO A 292 5.10 0.86 -8.69
N GLY A 293 4.23 1.82 -8.95
CA GLY A 293 3.61 2.66 -7.93
C GLY A 293 2.13 2.88 -8.16
N VAL A 294 1.50 3.53 -7.20
CA VAL A 294 0.10 3.96 -7.27
C VAL A 294 0.02 5.45 -6.96
N SER A 295 -0.66 6.20 -7.82
CA SER A 295 -1.02 7.59 -7.52
C SER A 295 -2.23 7.61 -6.62
N MET A 296 -2.14 8.29 -5.49
CA MET A 296 -3.26 8.44 -4.56
C MET A 296 -3.37 9.88 -4.09
N SER A 297 -4.61 10.38 -3.99
CA SER A 297 -4.85 11.69 -3.39
C SER A 297 -4.69 11.53 -1.88
N LEU A 298 -3.78 12.30 -1.29
CA LEU A 298 -3.66 12.43 0.16
C LEU A 298 -4.51 13.58 0.66
N THR A 299 -4.94 13.51 1.93
CA THR A 299 -5.59 14.65 2.57
C THR A 299 -4.51 15.69 2.89
N GLY A 300 -4.66 16.89 2.33
CA GLY A 300 -3.70 17.96 2.57
C GLY A 300 -3.79 18.51 3.99
N THR A 301 -2.67 18.47 4.74
CA THR A 301 -2.49 19.30 5.93
C THR A 301 -2.12 20.72 5.50
N THR A 302 -2.53 21.73 6.26
CA THR A 302 -2.25 23.14 5.94
C THR A 302 -1.62 23.87 7.12
N LEU A 303 -0.74 24.82 6.83
CA LEU A 303 -0.12 25.72 7.81
C LEU A 303 -0.05 27.14 7.25
N PRO A 304 -0.68 28.13 7.90
CA PRO A 304 -0.45 29.53 7.59
C PRO A 304 0.80 30.04 8.31
N VAL A 305 1.72 30.67 7.57
CA VAL A 305 2.82 31.49 8.10
C VAL A 305 2.41 32.95 7.94
N PRO A 306 2.07 33.66 9.03
CA PRO A 306 1.55 35.03 8.94
C PRO A 306 2.63 36.02 8.47
N VAL A 307 2.20 37.02 7.71
CA VAL A 307 3.01 38.15 7.23
C VAL A 307 2.58 39.41 7.98
N PRO A 308 3.11 39.66 9.19
CA PRO A 308 2.73 40.84 9.95
C PRO A 308 3.28 42.11 9.29
N VAL A 309 2.61 43.25 9.49
CA VAL A 309 3.00 44.57 8.96
C VAL A 309 4.47 44.91 9.27
N THR A 310 4.98 44.52 10.44
CA THR A 310 6.35 44.78 10.87
C THR A 310 7.37 43.73 10.40
N GLY A 311 6.91 42.60 9.86
CA GLY A 311 7.74 41.44 9.51
C GLY A 311 7.73 41.10 8.02
N GLN A 312 7.26 42.01 7.17
CA GLN A 312 7.34 41.86 5.74
C GLN A 312 8.79 41.67 5.29
N GLY A 313 9.03 40.61 4.52
CA GLY A 313 10.33 40.31 3.96
C GLY A 313 10.21 39.47 2.70
N TYR A 314 11.35 39.14 2.11
CA TYR A 314 11.42 38.23 0.96
C TYR A 314 11.53 36.77 1.38
N THR A 315 11.96 36.49 2.60
CA THR A 315 12.25 35.13 3.06
C THR A 315 11.33 34.72 4.18
N TYR A 316 10.72 33.55 4.04
CA TYR A 316 9.84 32.95 5.04
C TYR A 316 10.31 31.55 5.36
N VAL A 317 10.18 31.16 6.62
CA VAL A 317 10.48 29.82 7.09
C VAL A 317 9.24 29.19 7.72
N GLY A 318 9.05 27.91 7.47
CA GLY A 318 7.96 27.12 8.04
C GLY A 318 8.46 25.76 8.49
N ILE A 319 7.81 25.18 9.49
CA ILE A 319 8.07 23.81 9.94
C ILE A 319 6.76 23.03 9.76
N MET A 320 6.80 22.03 8.90
CA MET A 320 5.68 21.13 8.63
C MET A 320 5.69 19.98 9.65
N TRP A 321 4.59 19.84 10.37
CA TRP A 321 4.35 18.72 11.29
C TRP A 321 2.88 18.30 11.19
N PRO A 322 2.56 17.04 10.85
CA PRO A 322 3.45 15.90 10.57
C PRO A 322 4.41 16.10 9.38
N LEU A 323 5.49 15.30 9.29
CA LEU A 323 6.48 15.41 8.21
C LEU A 323 5.85 15.19 6.83
N PRO A 324 6.23 15.99 5.82
CA PRO A 324 5.64 15.92 4.49
C PRO A 324 6.17 14.75 3.65
N THR A 325 5.30 14.16 2.84
CA THR A 325 5.70 13.26 1.75
C THR A 325 6.33 14.08 0.60
N PRO A 326 7.46 13.65 0.00
CA PRO A 326 8.03 14.31 -1.17
C PRO A 326 7.03 14.47 -2.32
N ASN A 327 7.16 15.55 -3.08
CA ASN A 327 6.29 15.90 -4.23
C ASN A 327 4.82 16.18 -3.83
N THR A 328 4.57 16.54 -2.56
CA THR A 328 3.21 16.88 -2.10
C THR A 328 3.03 18.31 -1.62
N ILE A 329 4.12 19.06 -1.53
CA ILE A 329 4.09 20.37 -0.89
C ILE A 329 3.72 21.44 -1.92
N THR A 330 2.79 22.30 -1.53
CA THR A 330 2.42 23.51 -2.27
C THR A 330 2.50 24.70 -1.34
N VAL A 331 3.00 25.82 -1.86
CA VAL A 331 3.20 27.06 -1.10
C VAL A 331 2.59 28.21 -1.88
N ASP A 332 1.58 28.84 -1.30
CA ASP A 332 0.87 29.99 -1.88
C ASP A 332 1.22 31.26 -1.11
N TYR A 333 1.51 32.35 -1.81
CA TYR A 333 1.72 33.66 -1.19
C TYR A 333 1.08 34.79 -2.01
N LEU A 334 0.69 35.87 -1.34
CA LEU A 334 -0.05 36.98 -1.94
C LEU A 334 0.86 38.20 -2.15
N VAL A 335 0.86 38.79 -3.35
CA VAL A 335 1.50 40.08 -3.63
C VAL A 335 0.57 40.94 -4.48
N ASN A 336 0.33 42.18 -4.03
CA ASN A 336 -0.58 43.14 -4.63
C ASN A 336 -1.95 42.53 -4.97
N GLY A 337 -2.47 41.67 -4.09
CA GLY A 337 -3.74 40.97 -4.30
C GLY A 337 -3.71 39.79 -5.28
N ASN A 338 -2.54 39.42 -5.83
CA ASN A 338 -2.38 38.26 -6.71
C ASN A 338 -1.73 37.09 -5.96
N TRP A 339 -2.31 35.90 -6.10
CA TRP A 339 -1.74 34.66 -5.56
C TRP A 339 -0.66 34.09 -6.47
N TYR A 340 0.46 33.71 -5.87
CA TYR A 340 1.57 33.01 -6.51
C TYR A 340 1.78 31.67 -5.83
N ARG A 341 1.93 30.61 -6.62
CA ARG A 341 2.11 29.23 -6.16
C ARG A 341 3.50 28.71 -6.50
N LEU A 342 4.09 28.01 -5.54
CA LEU A 342 5.25 27.14 -5.75
C LEU A 342 4.89 25.70 -5.38
N ARG A 343 5.46 24.75 -6.10
CA ARG A 343 5.27 23.31 -5.92
C ARG A 343 6.61 22.65 -5.65
N ASP A 344 6.59 21.67 -4.77
CA ASP A 344 7.75 20.83 -4.51
C ASP A 344 8.03 19.88 -5.69
N ASP A 345 9.31 19.70 -6.01
CA ASP A 345 9.79 18.87 -7.10
C ASP A 345 10.14 17.43 -6.69
N GLY A 346 9.96 17.08 -5.41
CA GLY A 346 10.32 15.77 -4.87
C GLY A 346 11.81 15.64 -4.52
N ALA A 347 12.67 16.55 -4.98
CA ALA A 347 14.09 16.61 -4.63
C ALA A 347 14.39 17.64 -3.53
N GLY A 348 13.36 18.32 -3.01
CA GLY A 348 13.47 19.28 -1.91
C GLY A 348 13.64 20.72 -2.40
N PHE A 349 13.28 21.01 -3.66
CA PHE A 349 13.21 22.37 -4.19
C PHE A 349 11.76 22.77 -4.47
N LEU A 350 11.43 24.03 -4.18
CA LEU A 350 10.15 24.63 -4.56
C LEU A 350 10.30 25.36 -5.90
N VAL A 351 9.58 24.87 -6.90
CA VAL A 351 9.52 25.41 -8.26
C VAL A 351 8.24 26.23 -8.42
N PRO A 352 8.32 27.50 -8.85
CA PRO A 352 7.13 28.32 -9.04
C PRO A 352 6.33 27.89 -10.29
N ASP A 353 5.00 27.94 -10.21
CA ASP A 353 4.12 27.71 -11.38
C ASP A 353 4.37 28.77 -12.48
N LEU A 354 4.73 30.00 -12.07
CA LEU A 354 5.17 31.07 -12.96
C LEU A 354 6.67 31.34 -12.76
N ALA A 355 7.46 31.14 -13.81
CA ALA A 355 8.91 31.32 -13.72
C ALA A 355 9.29 32.71 -13.16
N GLY A 356 10.19 32.71 -12.17
CA GLY A 356 10.66 33.95 -11.54
C GLY A 356 9.79 34.47 -10.40
N THR A 357 8.71 33.78 -9.99
CA THR A 357 7.88 34.18 -8.85
C THR A 357 8.30 33.52 -7.54
N GLY A 358 9.61 33.39 -7.33
CA GLY A 358 10.18 32.87 -6.10
C GLY A 358 10.83 31.51 -6.26
N THR A 359 11.53 31.09 -5.21
CA THR A 359 12.24 29.82 -5.11
C THR A 359 12.21 29.36 -3.66
N GLY A 360 12.43 28.07 -3.40
CA GLY A 360 12.56 27.61 -2.04
C GLY A 360 13.20 26.24 -1.93
N LYS A 361 13.41 25.82 -0.69
CA LYS A 361 13.92 24.50 -0.34
C LYS A 361 13.10 23.90 0.77
N VAL A 362 12.98 22.57 0.73
CA VAL A 362 12.37 21.77 1.79
C VAL A 362 13.33 20.66 2.20
N ASN A 363 13.39 20.41 3.49
CA ASN A 363 14.01 19.22 4.05
C ASN A 363 12.91 18.30 4.62
N TYR A 364 12.69 17.14 3.97
CA TYR A 364 11.63 16.19 4.34
C TYR A 364 11.88 15.48 5.68
N GLU A 365 13.15 15.32 6.10
CA GLU A 365 13.48 14.66 7.37
C GLU A 365 13.13 15.53 8.58
N THR A 366 13.26 16.86 8.42
CA THR A 366 13.03 17.83 9.50
C THR A 366 11.72 18.59 9.36
N GLY A 367 11.08 18.52 8.19
CA GLY A 367 9.88 19.29 7.84
C GLY A 367 10.16 20.78 7.63
N GLN A 368 11.43 21.21 7.61
CA GLN A 368 11.78 22.62 7.45
C GLN A 368 11.63 23.07 6.01
N MET A 369 10.95 24.19 5.81
CA MET A 369 10.85 24.90 4.54
C MET A 369 11.53 26.27 4.66
N GLN A 370 12.29 26.64 3.64
CA GLN A 370 12.74 28.01 3.40
C GLN A 370 12.20 28.49 2.05
N LEU A 371 11.36 29.52 2.06
CA LEU A 371 10.82 30.18 0.89
C LEU A 371 11.53 31.52 0.67
N THR A 372 11.84 31.85 -0.57
CA THR A 372 12.23 33.19 -1.00
C THR A 372 11.27 33.66 -2.09
N CYS A 373 10.40 34.60 -1.74
CA CYS A 373 9.45 35.24 -2.65
C CYS A 373 10.19 36.19 -3.60
N ALA A 374 9.69 36.35 -4.83
CA ALA A 374 10.27 37.30 -5.78
C ALA A 374 9.90 38.77 -5.49
N ALA A 375 8.79 38.98 -4.78
CA ALA A 375 8.31 40.26 -4.33
C ALA A 375 7.83 40.12 -2.89
N ILE A 376 7.83 41.24 -2.15
CA ILE A 376 7.42 41.28 -0.74
C ILE A 376 5.92 40.96 -0.66
N PRO A 377 5.51 39.92 0.09
CA PRO A 377 4.10 39.62 0.31
C PRO A 377 3.34 40.73 1.02
N ASP A 378 2.04 40.81 0.73
CA ASP A 378 1.15 41.83 1.27
C ASP A 378 1.11 41.78 2.81
N ALA A 379 1.02 42.95 3.45
CA ALA A 379 0.93 43.03 4.90
C ALA A 379 -0.42 42.47 5.37
N ASP A 380 -0.43 41.82 6.53
CA ASP A 380 -1.62 41.17 7.10
C ASP A 380 -2.15 40.00 6.24
N SER A 381 -1.31 39.47 5.35
CA SER A 381 -1.56 38.23 4.61
C SER A 381 -0.87 37.04 5.27
N ALA A 382 -0.96 35.86 4.65
CA ALA A 382 -0.23 34.68 5.07
C ALA A 382 0.36 33.94 3.87
N VAL A 383 1.56 33.40 4.07
CA VAL A 383 2.10 32.34 3.22
C VAL A 383 1.41 31.04 3.63
N LEU A 384 0.69 30.42 2.71
CA LEU A 384 -0.07 29.19 2.97
C LEU A 384 0.75 27.99 2.50
N LEU A 385 1.13 27.12 3.43
CA LEU A 385 1.74 25.83 3.10
C LEU A 385 0.65 24.76 3.10
N ARG A 386 0.75 23.81 2.17
CA ARG A 386 -0.08 22.60 2.15
C ARG A 386 0.78 21.40 1.79
N TRP A 387 0.58 20.26 2.43
CA TRP A 387 1.35 19.03 2.17
C TRP A 387 0.58 17.76 2.52
N GLY A 388 0.95 16.64 1.88
CA GLY A 388 0.45 15.30 2.20
C GLY A 388 1.29 14.62 3.27
N VAL A 389 0.65 13.76 4.08
CA VAL A 389 1.30 13.06 5.20
C VAL A 389 1.37 11.55 4.92
N PRO A 390 2.53 10.89 5.13
CA PRO A 390 2.71 9.48 4.77
C PRO A 390 1.93 8.50 5.67
N THR A 391 1.48 8.93 6.86
CA THR A 391 0.72 8.08 7.80
C THR A 391 -0.66 7.68 7.30
N GLU A 392 -1.15 8.29 6.21
CA GLU A 392 -2.41 7.90 5.57
C GLU A 392 -2.28 6.62 4.72
N ILE A 393 -1.06 6.13 4.54
CA ILE A 393 -0.76 4.99 3.67
C ILE A 393 -0.38 3.79 4.53
N ILE A 394 -1.12 2.69 4.34
CA ILE A 394 -0.77 1.38 4.89
C ILE A 394 -0.25 0.52 3.74
N LYS A 395 1.06 0.32 3.70
CA LYS A 395 1.68 -0.59 2.73
C LYS A 395 1.43 -2.03 3.15
N LEU A 396 0.56 -2.73 2.44
CA LEU A 396 0.33 -4.17 2.59
C LEU A 396 1.40 -4.97 1.80
N ALA A 397 2.67 -4.79 2.15
CA ALA A 397 3.77 -5.54 1.53
C ALA A 397 4.35 -6.56 2.51
N GLY A 398 4.59 -7.78 2.04
CA GLY A 398 5.14 -8.89 2.80
C GLY A 398 4.32 -10.17 2.65
N GLY A 399 4.98 -11.31 2.77
CA GLY A 399 4.29 -12.59 2.94
C GLY A 399 3.54 -12.57 4.27
N VAL A 400 2.26 -12.87 4.25
CA VAL A 400 1.53 -13.17 5.49
C VAL A 400 1.96 -14.56 5.91
N ASP A 401 2.62 -14.68 7.07
CA ASP A 401 2.79 -15.97 7.72
C ASP A 401 1.40 -16.44 8.14
N ILE A 402 0.79 -17.25 7.28
CA ILE A 402 -0.47 -17.91 7.54
C ILE A 402 -0.12 -19.21 8.26
N GLU A 403 -0.59 -19.37 9.49
CA GLU A 403 -0.55 -20.66 10.17
C GLU A 403 -1.46 -21.63 9.40
N ILE A 404 -0.86 -22.65 8.78
CA ILE A 404 -1.57 -23.65 7.99
C ILE A 404 -2.00 -24.77 8.95
N ASP A 405 -3.30 -25.03 8.99
CA ASP A 405 -3.83 -26.13 9.80
C ASP A 405 -3.27 -27.48 9.31
N PRO A 406 -2.86 -28.35 10.25
CA PRO A 406 -2.39 -29.68 9.91
C PRO A 406 -3.52 -30.56 9.37
N VAL A 407 -3.17 -31.45 8.45
CA VAL A 407 -4.06 -32.47 7.92
C VAL A 407 -3.80 -33.78 8.64
N SER A 408 -4.83 -34.35 9.26
CA SER A 408 -4.81 -35.68 9.85
C SER A 408 -5.73 -36.63 9.09
N VAL A 409 -5.21 -37.77 8.66
CA VAL A 409 -5.96 -38.79 7.93
C VAL A 409 -5.54 -40.19 8.37
N THR A 410 -6.50 -41.12 8.44
CA THR A 410 -6.21 -42.54 8.65
C THR A 410 -6.31 -43.27 7.31
N LEU A 411 -5.23 -43.90 6.88
CA LEU A 411 -5.16 -44.65 5.63
C LEU A 411 -6.01 -45.92 5.73
N ALA A 412 -6.72 -46.25 4.64
CA ALA A 412 -7.71 -47.33 4.62
C ALA A 412 -7.09 -48.73 4.78
N GLU A 413 -5.90 -48.94 4.23
CA GLU A 413 -5.23 -50.24 4.20
C GLU A 413 -3.96 -50.22 5.06
N ALA A 414 -4.12 -50.41 6.37
CA ALA A 414 -3.03 -50.69 7.29
C ALA A 414 -2.73 -52.21 7.35
N PRO A 415 -1.49 -52.63 7.68
CA PRO A 415 -0.29 -51.81 7.91
C PRO A 415 0.32 -51.28 6.60
N VAL A 416 0.91 -50.09 6.67
CA VAL A 416 1.51 -49.40 5.52
C VAL A 416 3.01 -49.70 5.43
N LYS A 417 3.51 -50.04 4.24
CA LYS A 417 4.93 -50.32 4.02
C LYS A 417 5.79 -49.08 4.29
N PRO A 418 6.82 -49.16 5.16
CA PRO A 418 7.71 -48.04 5.42
C PRO A 418 8.42 -47.53 4.16
N GLY A 419 8.39 -46.20 3.97
CA GLY A 419 8.99 -45.51 2.83
C GLY A 419 8.10 -45.50 1.57
N SER A 420 6.88 -46.03 1.63
CA SER A 420 5.98 -46.09 0.47
C SER A 420 5.05 -44.88 0.32
N VAL A 421 4.90 -44.06 1.36
CA VAL A 421 3.92 -42.95 1.36
C VAL A 421 4.44 -41.76 0.57
N SER A 422 3.63 -41.33 -0.40
CA SER A 422 3.85 -40.15 -1.22
C SER A 422 2.58 -39.31 -1.31
N ILE A 423 2.69 -38.03 -1.01
CA ILE A 423 1.61 -37.05 -0.96
C ILE A 423 1.86 -36.02 -2.05
N SER A 424 0.86 -35.72 -2.87
CA SER A 424 0.94 -34.67 -3.89
C SER A 424 -0.31 -33.78 -3.94
N TRP A 425 -0.10 -32.48 -4.16
CA TRP A 425 -1.16 -31.49 -4.31
C TRP A 425 -0.76 -30.33 -5.23
N PRO A 426 -1.71 -29.61 -5.84
CA PRO A 426 -1.43 -28.38 -6.59
C PRO A 426 -0.93 -27.26 -5.67
N ALA A 427 0.22 -26.66 -5.99
CA ALA A 427 0.82 -25.52 -5.30
C ALA A 427 0.74 -24.21 -6.11
N GLY A 428 0.04 -24.22 -7.24
CA GLY A 428 -0.14 -23.10 -8.15
C GLY A 428 -0.83 -23.52 -9.45
N VAL A 429 -0.92 -22.61 -10.43
CA VAL A 429 -1.64 -22.84 -11.70
C VAL A 429 -1.00 -23.97 -12.55
N SER A 430 0.30 -24.23 -12.35
CA SER A 430 1.05 -25.27 -13.08
C SER A 430 2.12 -25.97 -12.24
N SER A 431 2.11 -25.80 -10.92
CA SER A 431 3.08 -26.40 -9.99
C SER A 431 2.41 -27.42 -9.08
N THR A 432 3.10 -28.54 -8.85
CA THR A 432 2.68 -29.60 -7.93
C THR A 432 3.71 -29.70 -6.82
N ALA A 433 3.26 -29.62 -5.57
CA ALA A 433 4.08 -29.88 -4.40
C ALA A 433 4.01 -31.37 -4.05
N THR A 434 5.11 -31.90 -3.52
CA THR A 434 5.20 -33.31 -3.12
C THR A 434 5.91 -33.49 -1.78
N ALA A 435 5.42 -34.45 -1.00
CA ALA A 435 6.03 -34.86 0.27
C ALA A 435 6.07 -36.39 0.38
N THR A 436 7.13 -36.92 0.97
CA THR A 436 7.39 -38.37 1.04
C THR A 436 7.84 -38.81 2.42
N ASP A 437 7.47 -40.03 2.78
CA ASP A 437 7.96 -40.71 3.97
C ASP A 437 9.44 -41.13 3.82
N ASN A 438 10.26 -40.84 4.83
CA ASN A 438 11.67 -41.22 4.86
C ASN A 438 11.93 -42.68 5.29
N GLY A 439 10.87 -43.48 5.51
CA GLY A 439 10.95 -44.88 5.93
C GLY A 439 11.20 -45.08 7.43
N SER A 440 11.20 -43.99 8.21
CA SER A 440 11.30 -43.98 9.67
C SER A 440 10.11 -43.26 10.33
N GLY A 441 9.01 -43.10 9.60
CA GLY A 441 7.78 -42.49 10.10
C GLY A 441 7.74 -40.97 10.04
N VAL A 442 8.64 -40.32 9.29
CA VAL A 442 8.70 -38.86 9.14
C VAL A 442 8.41 -38.46 7.70
N ILE A 443 7.46 -37.53 7.52
CA ILE A 443 7.14 -36.93 6.23
C ILE A 443 8.06 -35.73 5.98
N THR A 444 8.67 -35.69 4.79
CA THR A 444 9.63 -34.66 4.37
C THR A 444 9.31 -34.18 2.95
N GLY A 445 9.83 -33.00 2.56
CA GLY A 445 9.55 -32.38 1.25
C GLY A 445 8.79 -31.08 1.41
N ASP A 446 7.75 -30.88 0.60
CA ASP A 446 6.89 -29.68 0.66
C ASP A 446 5.86 -29.70 1.81
N ALA A 447 5.92 -30.72 2.66
CA ALA A 447 5.19 -30.82 3.92
C ALA A 447 6.07 -31.46 5.01
N SER A 448 5.74 -31.17 6.27
CA SER A 448 6.38 -31.78 7.44
C SER A 448 5.35 -32.55 8.27
N GLY A 449 5.70 -33.73 8.77
CA GLY A 449 4.72 -34.59 9.43
C GLY A 449 5.26 -35.94 9.87
N TRP A 450 4.36 -36.85 10.22
CA TRP A 450 4.67 -38.21 10.65
C TRP A 450 3.60 -39.22 10.21
N ILE A 451 3.98 -40.49 10.18
CA ILE A 451 3.09 -41.63 9.94
C ILE A 451 3.33 -42.76 10.93
N VAL A 452 2.25 -43.35 11.43
CA VAL A 452 2.26 -44.58 12.21
C VAL A 452 1.86 -45.74 11.30
N TYR A 453 2.84 -46.55 10.88
CA TYR A 453 2.63 -47.63 9.89
C TYR A 453 1.60 -48.67 10.30
N GLY A 454 1.55 -49.05 11.57
CA GLY A 454 0.67 -50.10 12.07
C GLY A 454 -0.81 -49.72 12.06
N THR A 455 -1.14 -48.44 12.31
CA THR A 455 -2.52 -47.93 12.33
C THR A 455 -2.90 -47.19 11.05
N GLY A 456 -1.91 -46.81 10.23
CA GLY A 456 -2.12 -45.97 9.05
C GLY A 456 -2.43 -44.51 9.39
N GLU A 457 -2.20 -44.05 10.63
CA GLU A 457 -2.40 -42.66 11.01
C GLU A 457 -1.31 -41.77 10.41
N LEU A 458 -1.71 -40.86 9.54
CA LEU A 458 -0.86 -39.91 8.84
C LEU A 458 -1.22 -38.49 9.29
N TYR A 459 -0.21 -37.72 9.65
CA TYR A 459 -0.32 -36.32 10.03
C TYR A 459 0.71 -35.51 9.25
N PHE A 460 0.29 -34.44 8.58
CA PHE A 460 1.22 -33.57 7.87
C PHE A 460 0.71 -32.12 7.78
N THR A 461 1.65 -31.18 7.76
CA THR A 461 1.40 -29.75 7.55
C THR A 461 2.13 -29.31 6.28
N PRO A 462 1.41 -28.84 5.24
CA PRO A 462 2.01 -28.23 4.06
C PRO A 462 2.87 -27.01 4.42
N ALA A 463 3.97 -26.80 3.70
CA ALA A 463 4.85 -25.63 3.90
C ALA A 463 4.28 -24.35 3.27
N SER A 464 3.33 -24.47 2.34
CA SER A 464 2.65 -23.36 1.66
C SER A 464 1.16 -23.62 1.56
N VAL A 465 0.37 -22.54 1.50
CA VAL A 465 -1.11 -22.63 1.42
C VAL A 465 -1.49 -23.37 0.13
N PRO A 466 -2.21 -24.51 0.21
CA PRO A 466 -2.70 -25.23 -0.97
C PRO A 466 -3.65 -24.37 -1.80
N VAL A 467 -3.76 -24.66 -3.10
CA VAL A 467 -4.73 -23.99 -3.98
C VAL A 467 -6.15 -24.26 -3.47
N ALA A 468 -7.01 -23.24 -3.47
CA ALA A 468 -8.41 -23.40 -3.08
C ALA A 468 -9.11 -24.48 -3.92
N ASP A 469 -9.98 -25.27 -3.28
CA ASP A 469 -10.70 -26.40 -3.88
C ASP A 469 -9.79 -27.49 -4.51
N SER A 470 -8.58 -27.68 -3.98
CA SER A 470 -7.68 -28.75 -4.41
C SER A 470 -7.71 -29.97 -3.49
N ASP A 471 -7.53 -31.15 -4.09
CA ASP A 471 -7.47 -32.44 -3.39
C ASP A 471 -6.02 -32.86 -3.12
N PHE A 472 -5.79 -33.46 -1.94
CA PHE A 472 -4.54 -34.18 -1.65
C PHE A 472 -4.62 -35.60 -2.20
N THR A 473 -3.64 -35.98 -3.02
CA THR A 473 -3.48 -37.36 -3.50
C THR A 473 -2.43 -38.07 -2.66
N ILE A 474 -2.82 -39.15 -1.95
CA ILE A 474 -1.94 -39.93 -1.09
C ILE A 474 -1.80 -41.34 -1.68
N ASN A 475 -0.59 -41.66 -2.14
CA ASN A 475 -0.23 -42.99 -2.64
C ASN A 475 0.60 -43.72 -1.58
N TYR A 476 0.30 -45.00 -1.37
CA TYR A 476 1.02 -45.85 -0.42
C TYR A 476 0.90 -47.33 -0.83
N GLU A 477 1.81 -48.16 -0.34
CA GLU A 477 1.74 -49.61 -0.53
C GLU A 477 1.36 -50.27 0.81
N GLN A 478 0.37 -51.16 0.79
CA GLN A 478 0.08 -52.01 1.95
C GLN A 478 1.23 -53.01 2.13
N TYR A 479 1.65 -53.23 3.39
CA TYR A 479 2.59 -54.30 3.70
C TYR A 479 1.83 -55.62 3.86
N PRO A 480 2.01 -56.62 2.98
CA PRO A 480 1.31 -57.89 3.10
C PRO A 480 1.85 -58.65 4.33
N GLY A 481 0.98 -58.98 5.28
CA GLY A 481 1.34 -59.88 6.38
C GLY A 481 1.65 -61.30 5.86
N GLU A 482 2.68 -61.93 6.41
CA GLU A 482 3.03 -63.32 6.08
C GLU A 482 2.46 -64.28 7.14
N VAL A 483 1.89 -65.41 6.70
CA VAL A 483 1.38 -66.45 7.60
C VAL A 483 2.23 -67.70 7.42
N GLU A 484 2.82 -68.19 8.50
CA GLU A 484 3.62 -69.43 8.52
C GLU A 484 3.01 -70.44 9.52
N THR A 485 3.21 -71.74 9.26
CA THR A 485 2.76 -72.82 10.17
C THR A 485 3.94 -73.70 10.60
N PRO A 486 4.84 -73.21 11.48
CA PRO A 486 5.98 -73.96 11.96
C PRO A 486 5.56 -75.05 12.98
N SER A 487 6.49 -75.92 13.35
CA SER A 487 6.27 -76.96 14.36
C SER A 487 7.46 -77.05 15.33
N GLY A 488 7.18 -77.39 16.59
CA GLY A 488 8.19 -77.50 17.66
C GLY A 488 8.34 -76.24 18.51
N THR A 489 9.15 -76.32 19.57
CA THR A 489 9.42 -75.21 20.49
C THR A 489 10.51 -74.25 20.01
N THR A 490 11.21 -74.58 18.93
CA THR A 490 12.22 -73.74 18.28
C THR A 490 12.08 -73.84 16.78
N PHE A 491 11.92 -72.70 16.09
CA PHE A 491 11.79 -72.65 14.64
C PHE A 491 12.34 -71.31 14.11
N THR A 492 12.67 -71.27 12.82
CA THR A 492 13.19 -70.08 12.13
C THR A 492 12.18 -69.64 11.10
N LEU A 493 11.85 -68.34 11.09
CA LEU A 493 10.93 -67.73 10.13
C LEU A 493 11.61 -67.57 8.76
N ALA A 494 10.84 -67.65 7.66
CA ALA A 494 11.40 -67.50 6.32
C ALA A 494 11.99 -66.10 6.09
N ASN A 495 11.41 -65.10 6.73
CA ASN A 495 11.90 -63.73 6.78
C ASN A 495 12.04 -63.28 8.24
N ALA A 496 13.15 -62.62 8.57
CA ALA A 496 13.33 -62.05 9.90
C ALA A 496 12.28 -60.96 10.17
N PRO A 497 11.48 -61.07 11.24
CA PRO A 497 10.42 -60.12 11.53
C PRO A 497 11.02 -58.79 12.01
N ARG A 498 10.30 -57.69 11.77
CA ARG A 498 10.66 -56.41 12.37
C ARG A 498 10.21 -56.38 13.84
N PRO A 499 10.88 -55.59 14.70
CA PRO A 499 10.48 -55.48 16.11
C PRO A 499 9.02 -55.09 16.28
N GLY A 500 8.26 -55.90 17.04
CA GLY A 500 6.88 -55.63 17.44
C GLY A 500 5.84 -56.12 16.43
N THR A 501 6.25 -56.77 15.35
CA THR A 501 5.33 -57.16 14.27
C THR A 501 4.93 -58.64 14.30
N LEU A 502 5.61 -59.47 15.10
CA LEU A 502 5.33 -60.90 15.20
C LEU A 502 4.15 -61.22 16.14
N ALA A 503 3.20 -62.04 15.67
CA ALA A 503 2.14 -62.65 16.48
C ALA A 503 2.13 -64.18 16.29
N LEU A 504 1.89 -64.91 17.39
CA LEU A 504 1.91 -66.36 17.43
C LEU A 504 0.64 -66.91 18.08
N ASP A 505 -0.02 -67.85 17.42
CA ASP A 505 -1.09 -68.66 17.98
C ASP A 505 -0.55 -70.07 18.22
N VAL A 506 -0.23 -70.37 19.48
CA VAL A 506 0.30 -71.67 19.92
C VAL A 506 -0.84 -72.50 20.47
N THR A 507 -1.20 -73.55 19.75
CA THR A 507 -2.27 -74.45 20.14
C THR A 507 -1.69 -75.66 20.86
N LEU A 508 -2.01 -75.79 22.15
CA LEU A 508 -1.60 -76.90 23.01
C LEU A 508 -2.77 -77.86 23.25
N ASN A 509 -2.47 -79.15 23.30
CA ASN A 509 -3.39 -80.17 23.76
C ASN A 509 -3.01 -80.57 25.19
N VAL A 510 -3.92 -80.32 26.13
CA VAL A 510 -3.77 -80.69 27.55
C VAL A 510 -4.90 -81.66 27.89
N ASN A 511 -4.57 -82.92 28.16
CA ASN A 511 -5.53 -83.97 28.55
C ASN A 511 -6.70 -84.14 27.57
N GLY A 512 -6.43 -84.09 26.27
CA GLY A 512 -7.44 -84.27 25.21
C GLY A 512 -8.27 -83.03 24.92
N ARG A 513 -7.88 -81.85 25.44
CA ARG A 513 -8.51 -80.56 25.18
C ARG A 513 -7.53 -79.57 24.60
N THR A 514 -7.99 -78.90 23.56
CA THR A 514 -7.22 -77.92 22.81
C THR A 514 -7.41 -76.52 23.40
N HIS A 515 -6.32 -75.80 23.62
CA HIS A 515 -6.31 -74.37 23.96
C HIS A 515 -5.28 -73.63 23.12
N THR A 516 -5.64 -72.46 22.60
CA THR A 516 -4.77 -71.63 21.77
C THR A 516 -4.32 -70.41 22.56
N TYR A 517 -3.01 -70.29 22.77
CA TYR A 517 -2.38 -69.11 23.32
C TYR A 517 -2.04 -68.14 22.20
N THR A 518 -2.59 -66.93 22.27
CA THR A 518 -2.21 -65.80 21.41
C THR A 518 -1.09 -65.02 22.07
N MET A 519 0.10 -65.03 21.49
CA MET A 519 1.28 -64.31 21.91
C MET A 519 1.60 -63.19 20.92
N ARG A 520 2.04 -62.03 21.42
CA ARG A 520 2.50 -60.91 20.59
C ARG A 520 3.90 -60.49 21.03
N ASP A 521 4.72 -60.15 20.05
CA ASP A 521 6.02 -59.55 20.28
C ASP A 521 5.87 -58.12 20.82
N ASN A 522 6.62 -57.83 21.88
CA ASN A 522 6.65 -56.53 22.53
C ASN A 522 7.62 -55.52 21.89
N GLY A 523 8.33 -55.91 20.83
CA GLY A 523 9.32 -55.06 20.15
C GLY A 523 10.71 -55.08 20.80
N ASN A 524 10.89 -55.86 21.87
CA ASN A 524 12.15 -56.08 22.57
C ASN A 524 12.59 -57.56 22.49
N GLY A 525 11.99 -58.34 21.59
CA GLY A 525 12.33 -59.73 21.35
C GLY A 525 11.69 -60.69 22.34
N ALA A 526 10.67 -60.27 23.10
CA ALA A 526 9.98 -61.10 24.08
C ALA A 526 8.47 -61.17 23.83
N MET A 527 7.92 -62.35 24.04
CA MET A 527 6.50 -62.68 23.87
C MET A 527 5.99 -63.38 25.12
N TYR A 528 4.75 -63.10 25.50
CA TYR A 528 4.13 -63.68 26.70
C TYR A 528 2.64 -63.89 26.49
N ALA A 529 2.12 -65.00 27.01
CA ALA A 529 0.68 -65.21 27.16
C ALA A 529 0.38 -65.75 28.57
N GLU A 530 -0.67 -65.21 29.19
CA GLU A 530 -1.11 -65.65 30.51
C GLU A 530 -1.65 -67.08 30.47
N GLY A 531 -1.48 -67.80 31.58
CA GLY A 531 -2.04 -69.14 31.75
C GLY A 531 -3.56 -69.11 31.78
N PHE A 532 -4.20 -70.23 31.46
CA PHE A 532 -5.66 -70.34 31.47
C PHE A 532 -6.15 -71.25 32.59
N THR A 533 -7.38 -71.01 33.03
CA THR A 533 -8.13 -71.94 33.88
C THR A 533 -9.55 -72.08 33.35
N VAL A 534 -9.95 -73.30 33.02
CA VAL A 534 -11.30 -73.65 32.58
C VAL A 534 -11.97 -74.46 33.68
N VAL A 535 -13.13 -73.99 34.13
CA VAL A 535 -13.99 -74.67 35.10
C VAL A 535 -15.20 -75.25 34.37
N LEU A 536 -15.41 -76.55 34.51
CA LEU A 536 -16.58 -77.23 33.98
C LEU A 536 -17.47 -77.62 35.15
N SER A 537 -18.65 -77.02 35.21
CA SER A 537 -19.76 -77.56 36.00
C SER A 537 -20.63 -78.40 35.08
N GLN A 538 -20.70 -79.71 35.32
CA GLN A 538 -21.76 -80.51 34.69
C GLN A 538 -23.08 -80.20 35.41
N CYS A 539 -24.05 -79.62 34.70
CA CYS A 539 -25.44 -79.67 35.11
C CYS A 539 -26.03 -81.06 34.75
N ARG A 540 -26.59 -81.72 35.77
CA ARG A 540 -27.43 -82.93 35.74
C ARG A 540 -27.14 -83.94 34.64
N ALA A 541 -26.26 -84.91 34.93
CA ALA A 541 -26.24 -86.16 34.19
C ALA A 541 -27.48 -87.01 34.55
N SER A 542 -28.47 -87.03 33.66
CA SER A 542 -29.38 -88.18 33.52
C SER A 542 -28.54 -89.35 33.01
N LEU A 543 -28.74 -90.54 33.60
CA LEU A 543 -28.07 -91.78 33.19
C LEU A 543 -28.15 -92.00 31.68
N GLU A 544 -27.08 -92.60 31.15
CA GLU A 544 -26.81 -92.95 29.74
C GLU A 544 -26.05 -91.89 28.92
N ASP A 545 -24.81 -91.58 29.32
CA ASP A 545 -23.74 -91.61 28.31
C ASP A 545 -22.36 -91.87 28.94
N SER A 546 -21.63 -92.78 28.32
CA SER A 546 -20.37 -93.35 28.80
C SER A 546 -19.19 -92.43 28.49
N LEU A 547 -18.57 -91.86 29.53
CA LEU A 547 -17.17 -91.40 29.44
C LEU A 547 -16.28 -92.41 30.17
N GLU A 548 -15.78 -93.34 29.36
CA GLU A 548 -14.75 -94.30 29.69
C GLU A 548 -13.41 -93.55 29.83
N TYR A 549 -12.91 -93.43 31.06
CA TYR A 549 -11.49 -93.18 31.28
C TYR A 549 -10.93 -94.17 32.29
N VAL A 550 -10.04 -95.01 31.75
CA VAL A 550 -9.34 -96.11 32.38
C VAL A 550 -8.41 -95.55 33.46
N THR A 551 -8.62 -95.94 34.71
CA THR A 551 -7.53 -95.99 35.69
C THR A 551 -7.49 -97.36 36.33
N SER A 552 -6.26 -97.87 36.40
CA SER A 552 -5.87 -99.22 36.72
C SER A 552 -6.11 -99.62 38.18
N SER A 553 -6.63 -100.84 38.35
CA SER A 553 -6.43 -101.79 39.46
C SER A 553 -6.48 -101.33 40.93
N LYS A 554 -7.59 -101.67 41.61
CA LYS A 554 -7.61 -102.66 42.72
C LYS A 554 -9.04 -102.99 43.16
N LYS A 555 -9.44 -104.25 43.00
CA LYS A 555 -10.63 -104.83 43.63
C LYS A 555 -10.42 -104.96 45.14
N GLY A 556 -11.36 -104.46 45.93
CA GLY A 556 -11.51 -104.75 47.34
C GLY A 556 -12.96 -104.48 47.75
N SER A 557 -13.75 -105.55 47.92
CA SER A 557 -15.13 -105.53 48.38
C SER A 557 -15.29 -104.77 49.70
N SER A 558 -16.29 -103.89 49.78
CA SER A 558 -17.36 -103.92 50.78
C SER A 558 -18.35 -102.82 50.44
N GLY A 559 -19.62 -103.20 50.29
CA GLY A 559 -20.67 -102.31 49.82
C GLY A 559 -20.94 -101.17 50.79
N ASN A 560 -20.83 -99.94 50.28
CA ASN A 560 -21.62 -98.82 50.75
C ASN A 560 -22.52 -98.41 49.57
N THR A 561 -23.80 -98.73 49.69
CA THR A 561 -24.87 -98.13 48.89
C THR A 561 -24.93 -96.65 49.28
N PHE A 562 -24.39 -95.77 48.44
CA PHE A 562 -24.58 -94.33 48.61
C PHE A 562 -25.92 -93.95 47.98
N THR A 563 -26.87 -93.55 48.83
CA THR A 563 -28.06 -92.82 48.43
C THR A 563 -27.62 -91.54 47.74
N GLN A 564 -28.15 -91.32 46.53
CA GLN A 564 -27.73 -90.29 45.58
C GLN A 564 -28.26 -88.93 46.03
N GLU A 565 -27.38 -88.04 46.52
CA GLU A 565 -27.63 -86.60 46.55
C GLU A 565 -27.06 -85.99 45.26
N ASP A 566 -27.89 -85.22 44.56
CA ASP A 566 -27.54 -84.38 43.41
C ASP A 566 -26.38 -83.45 43.81
N THR A 567 -25.14 -83.90 43.66
CA THR A 567 -23.95 -83.10 43.97
C THR A 567 -23.24 -82.73 42.68
N GLU A 568 -23.17 -81.43 42.40
CA GLU A 568 -22.42 -80.89 41.27
C GLU A 568 -20.95 -81.32 41.36
N LYS A 569 -20.45 -81.94 40.29
CA LYS A 569 -19.02 -82.21 40.14
C LYS A 569 -18.42 -81.10 39.30
N THR A 570 -17.54 -80.32 39.92
CA THR A 570 -16.74 -79.34 39.22
C THR A 570 -15.39 -79.94 38.88
N ILE A 571 -15.05 -79.87 37.59
CA ILE A 571 -13.74 -80.24 37.07
C ILE A 571 -13.04 -78.96 36.62
N THR A 572 -11.85 -78.70 37.17
CA THR A 572 -11.01 -77.57 36.76
C THR A 572 -9.78 -78.07 36.01
N PHE A 573 -9.54 -77.47 34.84
CA PHE A 573 -8.32 -77.63 34.05
C PHE A 573 -7.56 -76.32 34.05
N SER A 574 -6.27 -76.33 34.37
CA SER A 574 -5.43 -75.14 34.32
C SER A 574 -4.09 -75.47 33.69
N ALA A 575 -3.54 -74.53 32.92
CA ALA A 575 -2.15 -74.55 32.48
C ALA A 575 -1.52 -73.19 32.80
N GLY A 576 -0.24 -73.20 33.18
CA GLY A 576 0.49 -71.98 33.48
C GLY A 576 0.79 -71.14 32.23
N PRO A 577 1.32 -69.93 32.41
CA PRO A 577 1.66 -69.04 31.29
C PRO A 577 2.72 -69.66 30.37
N ILE A 578 2.81 -69.12 29.16
CA ILE A 578 3.88 -69.44 28.22
C ILE A 578 4.65 -68.18 27.85
N SER A 579 5.94 -68.33 27.57
CA SER A 579 6.79 -67.22 27.13
C SER A 579 7.61 -67.62 25.91
N GLY A 580 8.12 -66.63 25.19
CA GLY A 580 8.95 -66.88 24.02
C GLY A 580 9.84 -65.70 23.71
N THR A 581 10.87 -65.96 22.92
CA THR A 581 11.83 -64.95 22.45
C THR A 581 12.00 -65.02 20.94
N VAL A 582 12.23 -63.88 20.30
CA VAL A 582 12.54 -63.77 18.87
C VAL A 582 13.85 -63.01 18.66
N ASP A 583 14.71 -63.53 17.78
CA ASP A 583 15.89 -62.83 17.27
C ASP A 583 15.55 -62.16 15.93
N TYR A 584 15.58 -60.82 15.91
CA TYR A 584 15.27 -60.03 14.72
C TYR A 584 16.35 -60.05 13.62
N VAL A 585 17.53 -60.59 13.92
CA VAL A 585 18.64 -60.71 12.95
C VAL A 585 18.55 -62.05 12.24
N THR A 586 18.28 -63.13 12.98
CA THR A 586 18.25 -64.49 12.42
C THR A 586 16.84 -64.97 12.09
N GLY A 587 15.79 -64.37 12.65
CA GLY A 587 14.41 -64.82 12.53
C GLY A 587 14.09 -66.04 13.40
N ASP A 588 14.97 -66.39 14.35
CA ASP A 588 14.78 -67.54 15.23
C ASP A 588 13.79 -67.23 16.36
N VAL A 589 12.82 -68.11 16.55
CA VAL A 589 11.81 -68.04 17.61
C VAL A 589 11.98 -69.23 18.54
N VAL A 590 12.01 -68.97 19.85
CA VAL A 590 12.12 -69.97 20.91
C VAL A 590 10.93 -69.81 21.86
N LEU A 591 10.21 -70.90 22.11
CA LEU A 591 9.07 -70.97 23.04
C LEU A 591 9.47 -71.74 24.31
N ASP A 592 9.15 -71.16 25.46
CA ASP A 592 9.25 -71.79 26.77
C ASP A 592 7.85 -72.16 27.27
N LEU A 593 7.60 -73.48 27.32
CA LEU A 593 6.36 -74.10 27.78
C LEU A 593 6.48 -74.69 29.19
N THR A 594 7.60 -74.51 29.90
CA THR A 594 7.89 -75.19 31.17
C THR A 594 6.79 -75.03 32.22
N THR A 595 6.18 -73.84 32.30
CA THR A 595 5.08 -73.53 33.21
C THR A 595 3.70 -74.02 32.73
N ALA A 596 3.53 -74.30 31.44
CA ALA A 596 2.30 -74.89 30.91
C ALA A 596 2.17 -76.40 31.20
N ILE A 597 3.29 -77.09 31.47
CA ILE A 597 3.35 -78.55 31.68
C ILE A 597 2.82 -78.98 33.06
N SER A 598 2.71 -78.07 34.05
CA SER A 598 2.11 -78.37 35.35
C SER A 598 0.60 -78.19 35.31
N SER A 599 -0.13 -79.14 34.73
CA SER A 599 -1.60 -79.12 34.82
C SER A 599 -2.06 -79.62 36.20
N THR A 600 -3.03 -78.94 36.81
CA THR A 600 -3.67 -79.41 38.04
C THR A 600 -5.12 -79.77 37.77
N TYR A 601 -5.50 -80.99 38.14
CA TYR A 601 -6.88 -81.47 38.07
C TYR A 601 -7.44 -81.61 39.49
N THR A 602 -8.54 -80.90 39.76
CA THR A 602 -9.21 -80.96 41.06
C THR A 602 -10.67 -81.34 40.87
N LEU A 603 -11.09 -82.43 41.52
CA LEU A 603 -12.50 -82.79 41.70
C LEU A 603 -12.95 -82.25 43.05
N ALA A 604 -13.87 -81.29 43.03
CA ALA A 604 -14.56 -80.84 44.24
C ALA A 604 -15.93 -81.54 44.32
N THR A 605 -16.17 -82.22 45.45
CA THR A 605 -17.52 -82.63 45.92
C THR A 605 -17.66 -82.04 47.32
N GLU A 606 -18.84 -81.57 47.73
CA GLU A 606 -19.05 -80.82 49.00
C GLU A 606 -18.55 -81.54 50.28
N ALA A 607 -18.15 -82.81 50.21
CA ALA A 607 -17.62 -83.57 51.35
C ALA A 607 -16.15 -84.03 51.29
N LYS A 608 -15.36 -83.75 50.23
CA LYS A 608 -13.88 -84.03 50.20
C LYS A 608 -13.24 -83.53 48.90
N SER A 609 -12.17 -82.73 49.01
CA SER A 609 -11.30 -82.35 47.89
C SER A 609 -10.15 -83.35 47.74
N ALA A 610 -9.96 -83.90 46.54
CA ALA A 610 -8.75 -84.65 46.18
C ALA A 610 -8.06 -83.92 45.03
N THR A 611 -6.84 -83.45 45.27
CA THR A 611 -5.96 -82.86 44.26
C THR A 611 -4.94 -83.92 43.87
N LYS A 612 -4.91 -84.29 42.58
CA LYS A 612 -3.83 -85.13 42.03
C LYS A 612 -3.04 -84.24 41.08
N GLY A 613 -1.76 -84.01 41.39
CA GLY A 613 -0.81 -83.47 40.41
C GLY A 613 -0.28 -84.64 39.60
N ASP A 614 -0.83 -84.86 38.41
CA ASP A 614 -0.21 -85.73 37.41
C ASP A 614 0.52 -84.84 36.40
N THR A 615 1.79 -85.13 36.17
CA THR A 615 2.57 -84.62 35.03
C THR A 615 2.33 -85.55 33.85
N ASP A 616 1.22 -85.37 33.15
CA ASP A 616 0.96 -86.00 31.86
C ASP A 616 1.56 -85.15 30.73
N PRO A 617 1.94 -85.75 29.58
CA PRO A 617 2.60 -85.04 28.48
C PRO A 617 1.67 -83.98 27.87
N VAL A 618 2.17 -82.74 27.77
CA VAL A 618 1.56 -81.66 26.99
C VAL A 618 2.23 -81.64 25.63
N ASP A 619 1.45 -81.88 24.58
CA ASP A 619 1.93 -81.87 23.20
C ASP A 619 1.45 -80.59 22.49
N ILE A 620 2.32 -80.03 21.64
CA ILE A 620 1.97 -78.95 20.73
C ILE A 620 1.17 -79.57 19.57
N ASP A 621 -0.08 -79.13 19.40
CA ASP A 621 -0.97 -79.64 18.35
C ASP A 621 -0.74 -78.88 17.03
N SER A 622 -0.65 -77.56 17.09
CA SER A 622 -0.31 -76.71 15.95
C SER A 622 0.21 -75.34 16.38
N ILE A 623 1.02 -74.71 15.53
CA ILE A 623 1.45 -73.32 15.70
C ILE A 623 1.09 -72.58 14.42
N TYR A 624 0.36 -71.48 14.58
CA TYR A 624 0.13 -70.50 13.52
C TYR A 624 0.92 -69.24 13.84
N VAL A 625 1.77 -68.82 12.92
CA VAL A 625 2.51 -67.57 13.02
C VAL A 625 1.87 -66.59 12.06
N THR A 626 1.53 -65.42 12.58
CA THR A 626 1.18 -64.27 11.76
C THR A 626 2.26 -63.23 11.95
N ILE A 627 3.04 -62.98 10.90
CA ILE A 627 3.97 -61.87 10.85
C ILE A 627 3.18 -60.66 10.37
N GLY A 628 2.83 -59.78 11.30
CA GLY A 628 2.42 -58.43 10.97
C GLY A 628 3.57 -57.72 10.25
N GLY A 629 3.21 -56.83 9.33
CA GLY A 629 4.17 -56.01 8.60
C GLY A 629 4.83 -54.93 9.45
#